data_AF-A0A852W6B3-F1
#
_entry.id   AF-A0A852W6B3-F1
#
_cell.length_a   1.000
_cell.length_b   1.000
_cell.length_c   1.000
_cell.angle_alpha   90.00
_cell.angle_beta   90.00
_cell.angle_gamma   90.00
#
_symmetry.space_group_name_H-M   'P 1'
#
loop_
_entity.id
_entity.type
_entity.pdbx_description
1 polymer ?
#
loop_
_entity_poly.entity_id
_entity_poly.type
_entity_poly.pdbx_seq_one_letter_code
_entity_poly.pdbx_strand_id
1 'polypeptide(L)' 'MRPQRGHVDFDVPDLDAGEAAVLALGATRHEVQPAPDSFRVFLDPIGHPFCLVRA' A
#
# COMPACT_ATOMS: atom_id res chain seq x y z
N MET A 1 -0.82 -1.27 26.94
CA MET A 1 -0.61 -0.38 25.77
C MET A 1 -1.38 -0.95 24.60
N ARG A 2 -2.14 -0.14 23.86
CA ARG A 2 -2.75 -0.57 22.58
C ARG A 2 -1.75 -0.20 21.48
N PRO A 3 -1.31 -1.14 20.62
CA PRO A 3 -0.42 -0.78 19.51
C PRO A 3 -1.11 0.27 18.64
N GLN A 4 -0.42 1.37 18.42
CA GLN A 4 -0.91 2.48 17.61
C GLN A 4 -0.82 2.03 16.15
N ARG A 5 -1.96 1.89 15.48
CA ARG A 5 -2.00 1.63 14.03
C ARG A 5 -2.30 2.96 13.35
N GLY A 6 -1.29 3.55 12.73
CA GLY A 6 -1.45 4.71 11.87
C GLY A 6 -1.64 4.28 10.41
N HIS A 7 -2.20 5.17 9.61
CA HIS A 7 -2.13 5.04 8.16
C HIS A 7 -0.72 5.41 7.70
N VAL A 8 -0.12 4.60 6.83
CA VAL A 8 1.19 4.88 6.23
C VAL A 8 0.99 5.00 4.73
N ASP A 9 1.25 6.19 4.22
CA ASP A 9 1.13 6.53 2.80
C ASP A 9 2.51 6.74 2.20
N PHE A 10 2.74 6.11 1.05
CA PHE A 10 3.88 6.38 0.20
C PHE A 10 3.40 7.10 -1.05
N ASP A 11 3.83 8.35 -1.20
CA ASP A 11 3.63 9.11 -2.43
C ASP A 11 4.52 8.53 -3.53
N VAL A 12 3.90 8.12 -4.63
CA VAL A 12 4.59 7.59 -5.81
C VAL A 12 4.18 8.38 -7.05
N PRO A 13 5.13 8.65 -7.96
CA PRO A 13 4.82 9.36 -9.20
C PRO A 13 3.92 8.53 -10.15
N ASP A 14 3.93 7.20 -10.00
CA ASP A 14 3.17 6.26 -10.81
C ASP A 14 2.73 5.06 -9.96
N LEU A 15 1.41 4.81 -9.93
CA LEU A 15 0.82 3.75 -9.11
C LEU A 15 1.12 2.34 -9.65
N ASP A 16 1.28 2.18 -10.97
CA ASP A 16 1.56 0.89 -11.60
C ASP A 16 3.02 0.48 -11.36
N ALA A 17 3.95 1.42 -11.53
CA ALA A 17 5.36 1.22 -11.21
C ALA A 17 5.55 0.98 -9.71
N GLY A 18 4.86 1.75 -8.86
CA GLY A 18 4.88 1.56 -7.41
C GLY A 18 4.35 0.18 -7.00
N GLU A 19 3.23 -0.25 -7.57
CA GLU A 19 2.66 -1.57 -7.34
C GLU A 19 3.64 -2.69 -7.73
N ALA A 20 4.21 -2.63 -8.93
CA ALA A 20 5.17 -3.63 -9.40
C ALA A 20 6.38 -3.74 -8.45
N ALA A 21 6.87 -2.59 -7.95
CA ALA A 21 7.98 -2.55 -7.01
C ALA A 21 7.63 -3.19 -5.65
N VAL A 22 6.50 -2.85 -5.05
CA VAL A 22 6.14 -3.41 -3.73
C VAL A 22 5.82 -4.90 -3.81
N LEU A 23 5.21 -5.36 -4.90
CA LEU A 23 4.98 -6.79 -5.14
C LEU A 23 6.30 -7.55 -5.29
N ALA A 24 7.29 -6.99 -6.02
CA ALA A 24 8.61 -7.58 -6.14
C ALA A 24 9.37 -7.65 -4.79
N LEU A 25 9.05 -6.75 -3.85
CA LEU A 25 9.57 -6.75 -2.49
C LEU A 25 8.80 -7.69 -1.54
N GLY A 26 7.78 -8.41 -2.03
CA GLY A 26 7.02 -9.39 -1.26
C GLY A 26 5.76 -8.83 -0.59
N ALA A 27 5.36 -7.60 -0.90
CA ALA A 27 4.04 -7.13 -0.49
C ALA A 27 2.93 -7.88 -1.25
N THR A 28 1.72 -7.84 -0.71
CA THR A 28 0.52 -8.39 -1.35
C THR A 28 -0.55 -7.32 -1.48
N ARG A 29 -1.38 -7.39 -2.52
CA ARG A 29 -2.54 -6.48 -2.64
C ARG A 29 -3.56 -6.84 -1.57
N HIS A 30 -4.08 -5.83 -0.89
CA HIS A 30 -5.22 -6.02 0.00
C HIS A 30 -6.48 -6.34 -0.82
N GLU A 31 -7.36 -7.20 -0.29
CA GLU A 31 -8.60 -7.62 -0.98
C GLU A 31 -9.53 -6.44 -1.28
N VAL A 32 -9.63 -5.51 -0.33
CA VAL A 32 -10.43 -4.29 -0.48
C VAL A 32 -9.57 -3.17 -1.06
N GLN A 33 -9.98 -2.64 -2.22
CA GLN A 33 -9.39 -1.48 -2.89
C GLN A 33 -10.46 -0.39 -3.06
N PRO A 34 -10.61 0.56 -2.13
CA PRO A 34 -11.70 1.53 -2.15
C PRO A 34 -11.63 2.52 -3.32
N ALA A 35 -10.43 2.92 -3.75
CA ALA A 35 -10.23 3.86 -4.85
C ALA A 35 -8.93 3.56 -5.62
N PRO A 36 -8.85 2.43 -6.36
CA PRO A 36 -7.62 1.92 -6.95
C PRO A 36 -6.94 2.87 -7.96
N ASP A 37 -7.69 3.83 -8.51
CA ASP A 37 -7.20 4.86 -9.42
C ASP A 37 -6.57 6.07 -8.70
N SER A 38 -6.82 6.21 -7.39
CA SER A 38 -6.29 7.29 -6.53
C SER A 38 -5.25 6.78 -5.55
N PHE A 39 -5.50 5.61 -4.94
CA PHE A 39 -4.58 4.95 -4.03
C PHE A 39 -4.77 3.43 -4.05
N ARG A 40 -3.72 2.69 -3.73
CA ARG A 40 -3.73 1.23 -3.71
C ARG A 40 -3.24 0.72 -2.37
N VAL A 41 -3.99 -0.21 -1.77
CA VAL A 41 -3.72 -0.74 -0.43
C VAL A 41 -2.95 -2.05 -0.53
N PHE A 42 -1.88 -2.17 0.24
CA PHE A 42 -1.01 -3.35 0.28
C PHE A 42 -0.77 -3.81 1.70
N LEU A 43 -0.36 -5.08 1.83
CA LEU A 43 0.13 -5.67 3.06
C LEU A 43 1.62 -5.98 2.88
N ASP A 44 2.44 -5.59 3.86
CA ASP A 44 3.84 -6.04 3.92
C ASP A 44 3.92 -7.56 4.16
N PRO A 45 5.12 -8.19 4.06
CA PRO A 45 5.26 -9.63 4.28
C PRO A 45 4.82 -10.15 5.65
N ILE A 46 4.59 -9.28 6.64
CA ILE A 46 4.15 -9.60 8.01
C ILE A 46 2.67 -9.18 8.22
N GLY A 47 2.01 -8.64 7.20
CA GLY A 47 0.59 -8.29 7.21
C GLY A 47 0.27 -6.87 7.69
N HIS A 48 1.23 -5.95 7.72
CA HIS A 48 0.94 -4.55 8.04
C HIS A 48 0.39 -3.78 6.83
N PRO A 49 -0.74 -3.07 6.96
CA PRO A 49 -1.31 -2.31 5.87
C PRO A 49 -0.56 -1.00 5.61
N PHE A 50 -0.39 -0.67 4.33
CA PHE A 50 0.09 0.62 3.84
C PHE A 50 -0.54 0.94 2.48
N CYS A 51 -0.47 2.21 2.08
CA CYS A 51 -1.05 2.67 0.82
C CYS A 51 0.01 3.30 -0.08
N LEU A 52 -0.12 3.07 -1.38
CA LEU A 52 0.50 3.90 -2.41
C LEU A 52 -0.50 4.97 -2.82
N VAL A 53 -0.10 6.23 -2.79
CA VAL A 53 -0.93 7.37 -3.18
C VAL A 53 -0.25 8.14 -4.31
N ARG A 54 -1.03 8.86 -5.11
CA ARG A 54 -0.51 9.82 -6.10
C ARG A 54 -1.20 11.16 -5.89
N ALA A 55 -0.44 12.18 -5.52
CA ALA A 55 -0.91 13.57 -5.40
C ALA A 55 -1.04 14.27 -6.76
#